data_AF-A0A9D9V2W1-F1
#
_entry.id   AF-A0A9D9V2W1-F1
#
_cell.length_a   1.000
_cell.length_b   1.000
_cell.length_c   1.000
_cell.angle_alpha   90.00
_cell.angle_beta   90.00
_cell.angle_gamma   90.00
#
_symmetry.space_group_name_H-M   'P 1'
#
loop_
_entity.id
_entity.type
_entity.pdbx_description
1 polymer ?
#
loop_
_entity_poly.entity_id
_entity_poly.type
_entity_poly.pdbx_seq_one_letter_code
_entity_poly.pdbx_strand_id
1 'polypeptide(L)'
;MSAAQQHKLYPAIMEEMVLDLELFCKNNDINHRFVGGISYGGLLNDKTVYTIDISNRKIELKKHNPVTLLRDDGTVRDIDIIFFTQNQSDIKKLKEYVRELKWKTRNKISFTPSISIEGVRQIKEKGKAGQFFQYVTEIGVKNGHYFLMFDEVKEAITVESLESWTVVLEGGVCYTTRNPLADYYAYQFRSPSGVKQKDIEKVRLLKKLSSQVVKEGLKHSVAYNSKQYYQSWQQYIRKLQRSTLPAVLSKRAILAWYWQTLGTSFAHGKGLLGKAIFGLYNTLTRNQL
;
A
#
# COMPACT_ATOMS: atom_id res chain seq x y z
N MET A 1 -13.16 -1.70 29.56
CA MET A 1 -12.03 -2.53 29.09
C MET A 1 -10.73 -1.83 29.46
N SER A 2 -9.74 -2.53 30.02
CA SER A 2 -8.45 -1.92 30.38
C SER A 2 -7.56 -1.73 29.13
N ALA A 3 -6.58 -0.83 29.21
CA ALA A 3 -5.63 -0.59 28.11
C ALA A 3 -4.84 -1.86 27.71
N ALA A 4 -4.55 -2.73 28.68
CA ALA A 4 -3.89 -4.02 28.43
C ALA A 4 -4.79 -5.03 27.69
N GLN A 5 -6.11 -5.00 27.94
CA GLN A 5 -7.08 -5.82 27.19
C GLN A 5 -7.27 -5.30 25.76
N GLN A 6 -7.26 -3.98 25.57
CA GLN A 6 -7.29 -3.36 24.24
C GLN A 6 -6.07 -3.72 23.39
N HIS A 7 -4.86 -3.72 23.97
CA HIS A 7 -3.62 -4.06 23.27
C HIS A 7 -3.57 -5.50 22.73
N LYS A 8 -4.25 -6.45 23.39
CA LYS A 8 -4.37 -7.83 22.91
C LYS A 8 -5.47 -8.02 21.87
N LEU A 9 -6.51 -7.19 21.91
CA LEU A 9 -7.67 -7.27 21.01
C LEU A 9 -7.40 -6.62 19.64
N TYR A 10 -6.60 -5.55 19.61
CA TYR A 10 -6.33 -4.77 18.40
C TYR A 10 -5.63 -5.53 17.25
N PRO A 11 -4.65 -6.42 17.49
CA PRO A 11 -4.09 -7.25 16.43
C PRO A 11 -5.15 -8.20 15.84
N ALA A 12 -5.89 -8.91 16.69
CA ALA A 12 -6.90 -9.88 16.26
C ALA A 12 -8.01 -9.22 15.42
N ILE A 13 -8.45 -8.01 15.78
CA ILE A 13 -9.48 -7.29 15.02
C ILE A 13 -8.94 -6.79 13.68
N MET A 14 -7.70 -6.33 13.61
CA MET A 14 -7.10 -5.90 12.35
C MET A 14 -6.96 -7.07 11.38
N GLU A 15 -6.53 -8.24 11.89
CA GLU A 15 -6.47 -9.49 11.13
C GLU A 15 -7.86 -9.95 10.68
N GLU A 16 -8.86 -9.95 11.58
CA GLU A 16 -10.27 -10.25 11.26
C GLU A 16 -10.77 -9.36 10.12
N MET A 17 -10.55 -8.05 10.21
CA MET A 17 -10.97 -7.11 9.16
C MET A 17 -10.29 -7.35 7.82
N VAL A 18 -8.99 -7.67 7.81
CA VAL A 18 -8.25 -8.00 6.59
C VAL A 18 -8.79 -9.30 5.98
N LEU A 19 -9.04 -10.32 6.79
CA LEU A 19 -9.60 -11.60 6.34
C LEU A 19 -11.04 -11.46 5.81
N ASP A 20 -11.88 -10.66 6.48
CA ASP A 20 -13.24 -10.36 6.05
C ASP A 20 -13.24 -9.68 4.67
N LEU A 21 -12.34 -8.70 4.47
CA LEU A 21 -12.18 -8.01 3.18
C LEU A 21 -11.63 -8.94 2.08
N GLU A 22 -10.65 -9.77 2.41
CA GLU A 22 -10.11 -10.80 1.50
C GLU A 22 -11.21 -11.76 1.05
N LEU A 23 -11.97 -12.30 2.00
CA LEU A 23 -13.05 -13.25 1.76
C LEU A 23 -14.17 -12.60 0.94
N PHE A 24 -14.57 -11.38 1.28
CA PHE A 24 -15.56 -10.63 0.51
C PHE A 24 -15.12 -10.46 -0.95
N CYS A 25 -13.87 -10.04 -1.17
CA CYS A 25 -13.37 -9.83 -2.52
C CYS A 25 -13.27 -11.15 -3.30
N LYS A 26 -12.83 -12.24 -2.67
CA LYS A 26 -12.80 -13.58 -3.29
C LYS A 26 -14.19 -14.08 -3.65
N ASN A 27 -15.16 -13.98 -2.74
CA ASN A 27 -16.53 -14.44 -2.97
C ASN A 27 -17.29 -13.65 -4.03
N ASN A 28 -16.79 -12.47 -4.41
CA ASN A 28 -17.38 -11.61 -5.44
C ASN A 28 -16.46 -11.45 -6.66
N ASP A 29 -15.42 -12.28 -6.80
CA ASP A 29 -14.45 -12.26 -7.91
C ASP A 29 -13.81 -10.86 -8.15
N ILE A 30 -13.65 -10.08 -7.08
CA ILE A 30 -13.04 -8.75 -7.14
C ILE A 30 -11.52 -8.91 -7.15
N ASN A 31 -10.92 -8.65 -8.31
CA ASN A 31 -9.46 -8.63 -8.45
C ASN A 31 -8.85 -7.47 -7.65
N HIS A 32 -8.18 -7.77 -6.53
CA HIS A 32 -7.74 -6.79 -5.54
C HIS A 32 -6.37 -7.10 -4.96
N ARG A 33 -5.68 -6.12 -4.37
CA ARG A 33 -4.44 -6.31 -3.61
C ARG A 33 -4.44 -5.43 -2.37
N PHE A 34 -4.09 -6.00 -1.23
CA PHE A 34 -3.67 -5.22 -0.07
C PHE A 34 -2.30 -4.60 -0.32
N VAL A 35 -2.14 -3.33 0.04
CA VAL A 35 -0.92 -2.54 -0.20
C VAL A 35 -0.54 -1.74 1.04
N GLY A 36 0.60 -1.05 1.00
CA GLY A 36 1.01 -0.15 2.07
C GLY A 36 1.31 -0.89 3.38
N GLY A 37 0.81 -0.36 4.50
CA GLY A 37 1.18 -0.81 5.84
C GLY A 37 0.75 -2.24 6.20
N ILE A 38 -0.14 -2.86 5.43
CA ILE A 38 -0.61 -4.24 5.63
C ILE A 38 -0.03 -5.22 4.60
N SER A 39 0.80 -4.71 3.69
CA SER A 39 1.59 -5.52 2.75
C SER A 39 3.05 -5.63 3.24
N TYR A 40 3.94 -6.16 2.42
CA TYR A 40 5.35 -6.35 2.76
C TYR A 40 6.02 -5.09 3.33
N GLY A 41 5.67 -3.89 2.84
CA GLY A 41 6.18 -2.63 3.37
C GLY A 41 5.92 -2.37 4.86
N GLY A 42 4.90 -3.01 5.47
CA GLY A 42 4.65 -2.93 6.91
C GLY A 42 4.93 -4.22 7.68
N LEU A 43 4.97 -5.36 7.00
CA LEU A 43 5.20 -6.68 7.60
C LEU A 43 6.68 -7.00 7.81
N LEU A 44 7.56 -6.54 6.92
CA LEU A 44 8.98 -6.88 6.99
C LEU A 44 9.70 -6.13 8.11
N ASN A 45 10.61 -6.82 8.77
CA ASN A 45 11.63 -6.30 9.68
C ASN A 45 12.95 -7.08 9.50
N ASP A 46 14.00 -6.71 10.23
CA ASP A 46 15.32 -7.36 10.14
C ASP A 46 15.34 -8.84 10.53
N LYS A 47 14.40 -9.25 11.39
CA LYS A 47 14.29 -10.63 11.91
C LYS A 47 13.39 -11.49 11.04
N THR A 48 12.73 -10.90 10.04
CA THR A 48 11.76 -11.61 9.20
C THR A 48 12.47 -12.69 8.38
N VAL A 49 11.95 -13.90 8.48
CA VAL A 49 12.35 -15.05 7.66
C VAL A 49 11.20 -15.36 6.71
N TYR A 50 11.51 -15.79 5.49
CA TYR A 50 10.47 -16.07 4.50
C TYR A 50 10.77 -17.27 3.62
N THR A 51 9.71 -17.96 3.22
CA THR A 51 9.73 -19.00 2.19
C THR A 51 8.98 -18.47 0.97
N ILE A 52 9.55 -18.64 -0.22
CA ILE A 52 9.00 -18.16 -1.49
C ILE A 52 8.61 -19.35 -2.33
N ASP A 53 7.34 -19.42 -2.71
CA ASP A 53 6.79 -20.39 -3.65
C ASP A 53 6.36 -19.65 -4.92
N ILE A 54 7.17 -19.76 -5.96
CA ILE A 54 6.95 -19.08 -7.24
C ILE A 54 5.74 -19.64 -7.97
N SER A 55 5.59 -20.98 -7.99
CA SER A 55 4.52 -21.66 -8.71
C SER A 55 3.14 -21.26 -8.19
N ASN A 56 3.01 -21.14 -6.85
CA ASN A 56 1.76 -20.72 -6.21
C ASN A 56 1.70 -19.20 -5.90
N ARG A 57 2.73 -18.43 -6.28
CA ARG A 57 2.85 -16.98 -6.02
C ARG A 57 2.63 -16.63 -4.55
N LYS A 58 3.19 -17.45 -3.67
CA LYS A 58 2.95 -17.42 -2.23
C LYS A 58 4.23 -17.10 -1.49
N ILE A 59 4.14 -16.25 -0.48
CA ILE A 59 5.24 -15.96 0.44
C ILE A 59 4.76 -16.18 1.87
N GLU A 60 5.40 -17.12 2.54
CA GLU A 60 5.21 -17.33 3.97
C GLU A 60 6.20 -16.46 4.74
N LEU A 61 5.72 -15.67 5.70
CA LEU A 61 6.53 -14.83 6.56
C LEU A 61 6.53 -15.40 7.98
N LYS A 62 7.72 -15.42 8.59
CA LYS A 62 7.97 -15.80 9.99
C LYS A 62 8.69 -14.67 10.71
N LYS A 63 8.43 -14.49 12.00
CA LYS A 63 9.02 -13.40 12.82
C LYS A 63 8.80 -12.01 12.20
N HIS A 64 7.66 -11.81 11.53
CA HIS A 64 7.30 -10.55 10.88
C HIS A 64 6.73 -9.55 11.90
N ASN A 65 6.57 -8.29 11.48
CA ASN A 65 5.81 -7.34 12.27
C ASN A 65 4.34 -7.77 12.33
N PRO A 66 3.69 -7.72 13.50
CA PRO A 66 2.29 -8.07 13.61
C PRO A 66 1.40 -7.10 12.83
N VAL A 67 0.26 -7.59 12.34
CA VAL A 67 -0.77 -6.76 11.71
C VAL A 67 -1.56 -6.08 12.82
N THR A 68 -1.02 -4.97 13.34
CA THR A 68 -1.64 -4.26 14.46
C THR A 68 -2.30 -2.96 14.02
N LEU A 69 -3.48 -2.73 14.60
CA LEU A 69 -4.21 -1.48 14.46
C LEU A 69 -3.45 -0.30 15.09
N LEU A 70 -2.89 -0.47 16.30
CA LEU A 70 -2.12 0.57 16.98
C LEU A 70 -0.62 0.28 16.81
N ARG A 71 0.13 1.28 16.38
CA ARG A 71 1.60 1.24 16.31
C ARG A 71 2.20 1.68 17.64
N ASP A 72 3.48 1.34 17.87
CA ASP A 72 4.22 1.72 19.08
C ASP A 72 4.33 3.23 19.28
N ASP A 73 4.20 4.01 18.20
CA ASP A 73 4.19 5.48 18.23
C ASP A 73 2.80 6.08 18.54
N GLY A 74 1.80 5.24 18.81
CA GLY A 74 0.42 5.64 19.10
C GLY A 74 -0.43 5.98 17.87
N THR A 75 0.10 5.83 16.66
CA THR A 75 -0.67 6.05 15.42
C THR A 75 -1.51 4.84 15.04
N VAL A 76 -2.69 5.11 14.45
CA VAL A 76 -3.59 4.07 13.93
C VAL A 76 -3.16 3.67 12.53
N ARG A 77 -3.05 2.37 12.28
CA ARG A 77 -2.76 1.78 10.97
C ARG A 77 -4.01 1.78 10.10
N ASP A 78 -3.84 2.22 8.87
CA ASP A 78 -4.79 2.17 7.78
C ASP A 78 -4.74 0.82 7.03
N ILE A 79 -5.86 0.47 6.39
CA ILE A 79 -5.98 -0.63 5.44
C ILE A 79 -6.10 -0.01 4.05
N ASP A 80 -5.10 -0.25 3.20
CA ASP A 80 -5.11 0.19 1.80
C ASP A 80 -5.35 -1.00 0.88
N ILE A 81 -6.38 -0.91 0.03
CA ILE A 81 -6.70 -1.90 -0.99
C ILE A 81 -6.73 -1.23 -2.35
N ILE A 82 -6.08 -1.84 -3.34
CA ILE A 82 -6.29 -1.50 -4.75
C ILE A 82 -7.20 -2.55 -5.40
N PHE A 83 -8.06 -2.14 -6.33
CA PHE A 83 -8.87 -3.06 -7.12
C PHE A 83 -8.75 -2.78 -8.63
N PHE A 84 -8.83 -3.84 -9.42
CA PHE A 84 -8.60 -3.86 -10.86
C PHE A 84 -9.89 -4.15 -11.64
N THR A 85 -11.02 -3.62 -11.17
CA THR A 85 -12.31 -3.68 -11.87
C THR A 85 -12.76 -2.28 -12.29
N GLN A 86 -13.50 -2.19 -13.40
CA GLN A 86 -14.24 -0.99 -13.83
C GLN A 86 -15.75 -1.15 -13.65
N ASN A 87 -16.21 -2.33 -13.20
CA ASN A 87 -17.61 -2.62 -12.98
C ASN A 87 -18.14 -1.80 -11.79
N GLN A 88 -19.05 -0.86 -12.08
CA GLN A 88 -19.61 0.02 -11.06
C GLN A 88 -20.43 -0.74 -10.00
N SER A 89 -21.03 -1.87 -10.36
CA SER A 89 -21.77 -2.72 -9.41
C SER A 89 -20.82 -3.29 -8.35
N ASP A 90 -19.69 -3.87 -8.77
CA ASP A 90 -18.70 -4.46 -7.87
C ASP A 90 -18.07 -3.38 -6.96
N ILE A 91 -17.78 -2.21 -7.53
CA ILE A 91 -17.26 -1.06 -6.79
C ILE A 91 -18.25 -0.58 -5.72
N LYS A 92 -19.55 -0.53 -6.07
CA LYS A 92 -20.61 -0.15 -5.13
C LYS A 92 -20.73 -1.16 -4.00
N LYS A 93 -20.79 -2.46 -4.32
CA LYS A 93 -20.83 -3.55 -3.33
C LYS A 93 -19.65 -3.49 -2.37
N LEU A 94 -18.43 -3.29 -2.87
CA LEU A 94 -17.24 -3.17 -2.04
C LEU A 94 -17.31 -1.96 -1.10
N LYS A 95 -17.75 -0.80 -1.60
CA LYS A 95 -17.94 0.41 -0.78
C LYS A 95 -18.97 0.19 0.33
N GLU A 96 -20.09 -0.44 0.01
CA GLU A 96 -21.15 -0.77 0.97
C GLU A 96 -20.64 -1.72 2.05
N TYR A 97 -19.96 -2.80 1.64
CA TYR A 97 -19.35 -3.76 2.57
C TYR A 97 -18.31 -3.11 3.48
N VAL A 98 -17.42 -2.26 2.95
CA VAL A 98 -16.45 -1.52 3.77
C VAL A 98 -17.14 -0.63 4.81
N ARG A 99 -18.27 0.01 4.46
CA ARG A 99 -19.06 0.82 5.39
C ARG A 99 -19.66 -0.05 6.49
N GLU A 100 -20.23 -1.20 6.14
CA GLU A 100 -20.80 -2.15 7.10
C GLU A 100 -19.75 -2.74 8.03
N LEU A 101 -18.59 -3.13 7.49
CA LEU A 101 -17.48 -3.66 8.27
C LEU A 101 -16.99 -2.64 9.29
N LYS A 102 -16.78 -1.37 8.88
CA LYS A 102 -16.45 -0.28 9.80
C LYS A 102 -17.52 -0.12 10.89
N TRP A 103 -18.80 -0.21 10.52
CA TRP A 103 -19.91 -0.10 11.47
C TRP A 103 -19.96 -1.23 12.48
N LYS A 104 -19.71 -2.47 12.05
CA LYS A 104 -19.64 -3.64 12.94
C LYS A 104 -18.47 -3.55 13.91
N THR A 105 -17.32 -3.05 13.43
CA THR A 105 -16.10 -2.97 14.23
C THR A 105 -16.12 -1.83 15.26
N ARG A 106 -16.81 -0.71 14.98
CA ARG A 106 -16.80 0.46 15.89
C ARG A 106 -17.28 0.17 17.32
N ASN A 107 -18.11 -0.86 17.50
CA ASN A 107 -18.59 -1.27 18.82
C ASN A 107 -17.60 -2.18 19.57
N LYS A 108 -16.60 -2.73 18.87
CA LYS A 108 -15.58 -3.63 19.41
C LYS A 108 -14.32 -2.87 19.89
N ILE A 109 -14.04 -1.70 19.33
CA ILE A 109 -12.79 -0.94 19.56
C ILE A 109 -13.01 0.56 19.64
N SER A 110 -12.11 1.24 20.35
CA SER A 110 -12.19 2.69 20.59
C SER A 110 -11.99 3.55 19.33
N PHE A 111 -11.36 3.02 18.29
CA PHE A 111 -11.10 3.71 17.03
C PHE A 111 -11.14 2.69 15.89
N THR A 112 -11.92 2.97 14.84
CA THR A 112 -12.00 2.10 13.66
C THR A 112 -10.88 2.46 12.67
N PRO A 113 -10.12 1.50 12.13
CA PRO A 113 -9.11 1.81 11.12
C PRO A 113 -9.74 2.52 9.92
N SER A 114 -8.99 3.48 9.35
CA SER A 114 -9.31 3.94 8.01
C SER A 114 -9.12 2.78 7.03
N ILE A 115 -10.07 2.60 6.14
CA ILE A 115 -9.98 1.67 5.01
C ILE A 115 -10.07 2.53 3.76
N SER A 116 -9.00 2.57 2.99
CA SER A 116 -8.90 3.21 1.69
C SER A 116 -9.05 2.14 0.60
N ILE A 117 -9.95 2.37 -0.34
CA ILE A 117 -10.12 1.53 -1.52
C ILE A 117 -9.89 2.37 -2.77
N GLU A 118 -8.91 1.97 -3.57
CA GLU A 118 -8.47 2.70 -4.75
C GLU A 118 -8.65 1.84 -6.01
N GLY A 119 -9.42 2.32 -6.96
CA GLY A 119 -9.61 1.64 -8.24
C GLY A 119 -8.61 2.10 -9.29
N VAL A 120 -8.31 1.23 -10.26
CA VAL A 120 -7.64 1.68 -11.49
C VAL A 120 -8.47 2.75 -12.19
N ARG A 121 -7.79 3.77 -12.72
CA ARG A 121 -8.45 4.95 -13.29
C ARG A 121 -8.67 4.80 -14.79
N GLN A 122 -9.89 5.01 -15.28
CA GLN A 122 -10.12 5.05 -16.72
C GLN A 122 -9.39 6.26 -17.34
N ILE A 123 -8.52 6.00 -18.31
CA ILE A 123 -7.79 7.06 -19.01
C ILE A 123 -8.73 7.69 -20.04
N LYS A 124 -9.13 8.95 -19.81
CA LYS A 124 -9.87 9.76 -20.79
C LYS A 124 -8.92 10.30 -21.86
N GLU A 125 -9.38 10.41 -23.11
CA GLU A 125 -8.56 10.81 -24.27
C GLU A 125 -7.85 12.17 -24.12
N LYS A 126 -8.45 13.09 -23.36
CA LYS A 126 -7.90 14.44 -23.08
C LYS A 126 -7.53 14.66 -21.60
N GLY A 127 -7.47 13.60 -20.80
CA GLY A 127 -7.31 13.71 -19.35
C GLY A 127 -5.86 13.72 -18.87
N LYS A 128 -5.47 14.78 -18.16
CA LYS A 128 -4.37 14.74 -17.19
C LYS A 128 -4.77 13.77 -16.07
N ALA A 129 -3.95 12.75 -15.79
CA ALA A 129 -4.17 11.84 -14.67
C ALA A 129 -3.20 12.16 -13.54
N GLY A 130 -3.60 11.98 -12.28
CA GLY A 130 -2.90 12.62 -11.17
C GLY A 130 -2.93 14.15 -11.34
N GLN A 131 -4.09 14.76 -11.05
CA GLN A 131 -4.13 16.22 -10.95
C GLN A 131 -3.17 16.67 -9.85
N PHE A 132 -2.63 17.89 -9.96
CA PHE A 132 -1.62 18.45 -9.04
C PHE A 132 -1.93 18.21 -7.55
N PHE A 133 -3.21 18.14 -7.16
CA PHE A 133 -3.66 17.87 -5.79
C PHE A 133 -3.72 16.38 -5.36
N GLN A 134 -3.72 15.42 -6.29
CA GLN A 134 -3.73 13.99 -5.97
C GLN A 134 -2.33 13.40 -5.73
N TYR A 135 -1.25 14.11 -6.06
CA TYR A 135 0.08 13.96 -5.45
C TYR A 135 0.74 12.56 -5.40
N VAL A 136 0.16 11.55 -6.05
CA VAL A 136 0.68 10.19 -6.18
C VAL A 136 0.52 9.71 -7.62
N THR A 137 1.35 8.76 -8.02
CA THR A 137 1.20 8.05 -9.29
C THR A 137 0.00 7.11 -9.24
N GLU A 138 -0.65 6.91 -10.37
CA GLU A 138 -1.85 6.09 -10.49
C GLU A 138 -1.62 4.91 -11.46
N ILE A 139 -2.45 3.87 -11.32
CA ILE A 139 -2.61 2.85 -12.36
C ILE A 139 -3.82 3.22 -13.19
N GLY A 140 -3.60 3.53 -14.47
CA GLY A 140 -4.63 3.81 -15.44
C GLY A 140 -5.01 2.58 -16.28
N VAL A 141 -6.23 2.55 -16.79
CA VAL A 141 -6.71 1.55 -17.74
C VAL A 141 -7.32 2.21 -18.98
N LYS A 142 -6.96 1.73 -20.17
CA LYS A 142 -7.54 2.12 -21.47
C LYS A 142 -7.63 0.90 -22.37
N ASN A 143 -8.83 0.59 -22.86
CA ASN A 143 -9.07 -0.52 -23.79
C ASN A 143 -8.46 -1.85 -23.33
N GLY A 144 -8.57 -2.19 -22.04
CA GLY A 144 -8.00 -3.41 -21.46
C GLY A 144 -6.49 -3.37 -21.17
N HIS A 145 -5.80 -2.28 -21.55
CA HIS A 145 -4.37 -2.09 -21.27
C HIS A 145 -4.15 -1.24 -20.03
N TYR A 146 -3.13 -1.58 -19.25
CA TYR A 146 -2.77 -0.89 -18.02
C TYR A 146 -1.57 0.04 -18.21
N PHE A 147 -1.57 1.14 -17.46
CA PHE A 147 -0.54 2.16 -17.53
C PHE A 147 -0.15 2.64 -16.14
N LEU A 148 1.13 2.88 -15.90
CA LEU A 148 1.57 3.75 -14.81
C LEU A 148 1.50 5.20 -15.29
N MET A 149 0.93 6.08 -14.48
CA MET A 149 0.69 7.45 -14.92
C MET A 149 0.84 8.51 -13.81
N PHE A 150 1.41 9.65 -14.21
CA PHE A 150 1.41 10.89 -13.46
C PHE A 150 1.52 12.07 -14.43
N ASP A 151 0.52 12.93 -14.43
CA ASP A 151 0.32 14.00 -15.39
C ASP A 151 0.44 13.49 -16.85
N GLU A 152 1.42 14.01 -17.59
CA GLU A 152 1.72 13.60 -18.97
C GLU A 152 2.70 12.41 -19.03
N VAL A 153 3.34 12.04 -17.92
CA VAL A 153 4.24 10.87 -17.87
C VAL A 153 3.41 9.59 -17.80
N LYS A 154 3.51 8.78 -18.86
CA LYS A 154 2.81 7.50 -18.98
C LYS A 154 3.76 6.39 -19.41
N GLU A 155 3.51 5.19 -18.89
CA GLU A 155 4.21 3.97 -19.29
C GLU A 155 3.23 2.81 -19.34
N ALA A 156 3.19 2.09 -20.45
CA ALA A 156 2.38 0.89 -20.56
C ALA A 156 2.98 -0.24 -19.72
N ILE A 157 2.14 -0.94 -18.96
CA ILE A 157 2.55 -2.10 -18.17
C ILE A 157 1.75 -3.32 -18.58
N THR A 158 2.30 -4.48 -18.28
CA THR A 158 1.71 -5.78 -18.59
C THR A 158 0.79 -6.23 -17.45
N VAL A 159 -0.15 -7.12 -17.77
CA VAL A 159 -1.04 -7.72 -16.77
C VAL A 159 -0.28 -8.63 -15.82
N GLU A 160 0.80 -9.26 -16.32
CA GLU A 160 1.71 -10.11 -15.56
C GLU A 160 2.40 -9.34 -14.42
N SER A 161 2.68 -8.04 -14.64
CA SER A 161 3.23 -7.17 -13.59
C SER A 161 2.24 -6.87 -12.44
N LEU A 162 0.95 -7.13 -12.66
CA LEU A 162 -0.17 -6.88 -11.73
C LEU A 162 -0.71 -8.16 -11.08
N GLU A 163 -0.07 -9.31 -11.31
CA GLU A 163 -0.48 -10.59 -10.75
C GLU A 163 -0.64 -10.56 -9.22
N SER A 164 -1.63 -11.29 -8.73
CA SER A 164 -1.83 -11.52 -7.29
C SER A 164 -0.73 -12.41 -6.76
N TRP A 165 -0.29 -12.05 -5.56
CA TRP A 165 0.51 -12.89 -4.70
C TRP A 165 -0.25 -13.09 -3.40
N THR A 166 0.00 -14.19 -2.72
CA THR A 166 -0.56 -14.45 -1.40
C THR A 166 0.54 -14.33 -0.36
N VAL A 167 0.32 -13.49 0.64
CA VAL A 167 1.15 -13.52 1.84
C VAL A 167 0.50 -14.46 2.86
N VAL A 168 1.32 -15.26 3.53
CA VAL A 168 0.89 -16.13 4.64
C VAL A 168 1.69 -15.75 5.88
N LEU A 169 0.99 -15.46 6.95
CA LEU A 169 1.56 -15.04 8.23
C LEU A 169 1.61 -16.23 9.21
N GLU A 170 2.38 -16.06 10.28
CA GLU A 170 2.36 -17.01 11.40
C GLU A 170 0.93 -17.10 11.98
N GLY A 171 0.44 -18.33 12.23
CA GLY A 171 -0.95 -18.57 12.64
C GLY A 171 -1.93 -18.81 11.49
N GLY A 172 -1.47 -18.79 10.24
CA GLY A 172 -2.27 -19.23 9.07
C GLY A 172 -3.11 -18.13 8.40
N VAL A 173 -3.04 -16.89 8.89
CA VAL A 173 -3.66 -15.73 8.24
C VAL A 173 -3.05 -15.58 6.84
N CYS A 174 -3.89 -15.54 5.81
CA CYS A 174 -3.44 -15.39 4.43
C CYS A 174 -4.34 -14.44 3.64
N TYR A 175 -3.73 -13.59 2.82
CA TYR A 175 -4.45 -12.60 2.02
C TYR A 175 -3.64 -12.13 0.81
N THR A 176 -4.34 -11.48 -0.11
CA THR A 176 -3.83 -11.15 -1.43
C THR A 176 -3.05 -9.83 -1.42
N THR A 177 -1.79 -9.87 -1.82
CA THR A 177 -0.89 -8.72 -1.94
C THR A 177 -0.35 -8.60 -3.36
N ARG A 178 0.31 -7.48 -3.67
CA ARG A 178 1.11 -7.35 -4.89
C ARG A 178 2.29 -8.33 -4.88
N ASN A 179 2.86 -8.65 -6.03
CA ASN A 179 4.22 -9.19 -6.07
C ASN A 179 5.18 -8.27 -5.27
N PRO A 180 6.12 -8.79 -4.46
CA PRO A 180 7.09 -7.95 -3.75
C PRO A 180 7.90 -7.01 -4.65
N LEU A 181 8.17 -7.37 -5.91
CA LEU A 181 8.80 -6.46 -6.87
C LEU A 181 7.91 -5.27 -7.21
N ALA A 182 6.63 -5.52 -7.48
CA ALA A 182 5.66 -4.47 -7.71
C ALA A 182 5.56 -3.56 -6.47
N ASP A 183 5.56 -4.12 -5.26
CA ASP A 183 5.53 -3.31 -4.04
C ASP A 183 6.80 -2.47 -3.87
N TYR A 184 7.99 -3.07 -4.06
CA TYR A 184 9.28 -2.37 -4.04
C TYR A 184 9.35 -1.21 -5.05
N TYR A 185 8.94 -1.44 -6.30
CA TYR A 185 8.94 -0.38 -7.31
C TYR A 185 7.87 0.68 -7.03
N ALA A 186 6.70 0.29 -6.54
CA ALA A 186 5.66 1.25 -6.16
C ALA A 186 6.19 2.23 -5.10
N TYR A 187 6.96 1.80 -4.11
CA TYR A 187 7.59 2.73 -3.16
C TYR A 187 8.58 3.71 -3.80
N GLN A 188 9.18 3.35 -4.94
CA GLN A 188 10.13 4.22 -5.65
C GLN A 188 9.46 5.28 -6.52
N PHE A 189 8.23 5.04 -7.01
CA PHE A 189 7.51 6.01 -7.82
C PHE A 189 6.22 6.54 -7.20
N ARG A 190 5.73 6.00 -6.06
CA ARG A 190 4.48 6.43 -5.40
C ARG A 190 4.38 7.94 -5.27
N SER A 191 5.51 8.60 -5.08
CA SER A 191 5.63 10.02 -5.37
C SER A 191 6.58 10.24 -6.57
N PRO A 192 6.27 11.19 -7.47
CA PRO A 192 7.22 11.64 -8.52
C PRO A 192 8.57 12.14 -7.98
N SER A 193 8.60 12.43 -6.68
CA SER A 193 9.78 12.84 -5.93
C SER A 193 10.66 11.67 -5.45
N GLY A 194 10.23 10.43 -5.63
CA GLY A 194 10.97 9.24 -5.23
C GLY A 194 10.59 8.72 -3.84
N VAL A 195 11.52 7.97 -3.24
CA VAL A 195 11.37 7.35 -1.93
C VAL A 195 11.34 8.43 -0.84
N LYS A 196 10.34 8.36 0.05
CA LYS A 196 10.24 9.26 1.22
C LYS A 196 11.24 8.83 2.29
N GLN A 197 11.79 9.79 3.04
CA GLN A 197 12.78 9.53 4.09
C GLN A 197 12.33 8.47 5.11
N LYS A 198 11.07 8.55 5.56
CA LYS A 198 10.48 7.59 6.51
C LYS A 198 10.32 6.16 5.98
N ASP A 199 10.46 5.97 4.67
CA ASP A 199 10.25 4.67 4.01
C ASP A 199 11.58 4.03 3.55
N ILE A 200 12.73 4.67 3.77
CA ILE A 200 14.05 4.16 3.36
C ILE A 200 14.28 2.73 3.87
N GLU A 201 14.01 2.50 5.14
CA GLU A 201 14.23 1.20 5.77
C GLU A 201 13.31 0.12 5.21
N LYS A 202 12.04 0.47 4.97
CA LYS A 202 11.09 -0.42 4.30
C LYS A 202 11.54 -0.77 2.89
N VAL A 203 12.01 0.22 2.13
CA VAL A 203 12.52 0.02 0.77
C VAL A 203 13.76 -0.88 0.77
N ARG A 204 14.64 -0.76 1.77
CA ARG A 204 15.80 -1.66 1.95
C ARG A 204 15.35 -3.11 2.15
N LEU A 205 14.40 -3.35 3.05
CA LEU A 205 13.84 -4.68 3.34
C LEU A 205 13.09 -5.26 2.14
N LEU A 206 12.24 -4.46 1.49
CA LEU A 206 11.55 -4.82 0.26
C LEU A 206 12.54 -5.20 -0.84
N LYS A 207 13.59 -4.38 -1.07
CA LYS A 207 14.62 -4.68 -2.07
C LYS A 207 15.27 -6.05 -1.82
N LYS A 208 15.54 -6.40 -0.55
CA LYS A 208 16.09 -7.71 -0.17
C LYS A 208 15.12 -8.83 -0.56
N LEU A 209 13.85 -8.73 -0.18
CA LEU A 209 12.82 -9.72 -0.54
C LEU A 209 12.65 -9.83 -2.06
N SER A 210 12.52 -8.70 -2.75
CA SER A 210 12.41 -8.63 -4.21
C SER A 210 13.58 -9.32 -4.90
N SER A 211 14.81 -9.11 -4.43
CA SER A 211 15.99 -9.76 -5.00
C SER A 211 15.92 -11.29 -4.87
N GLN A 212 15.37 -11.80 -3.76
CA GLN A 212 15.14 -13.24 -3.59
C GLN A 212 14.03 -13.75 -4.52
N VAL A 213 12.93 -13.02 -4.67
CA VAL A 213 11.85 -13.38 -5.63
C VAL A 213 12.38 -13.48 -7.05
N VAL A 214 13.24 -12.55 -7.48
CA VAL A 214 13.88 -12.63 -8.80
C VAL A 214 14.75 -13.90 -8.91
N LYS A 215 15.57 -14.18 -7.89
CA LYS A 215 16.46 -15.34 -7.88
C LYS A 215 15.67 -16.65 -7.93
N GLU A 216 14.64 -16.79 -7.11
CA GLU A 216 13.77 -17.97 -7.13
C GLU A 216 12.99 -18.06 -8.44
N GLY A 217 12.48 -16.94 -8.96
CA GLY A 217 11.80 -16.89 -10.26
C GLY A 217 12.64 -17.48 -11.38
N LEU A 218 13.95 -17.16 -11.44
CA LEU A 218 14.85 -17.71 -12.46
C LEU A 218 14.97 -19.24 -12.38
N LYS A 219 14.94 -19.84 -11.19
CA LYS A 219 14.96 -21.31 -11.04
C LYS A 219 13.70 -21.97 -11.59
N HIS A 220 12.60 -21.22 -11.65
CA HIS A 220 11.31 -21.63 -12.20
C HIS A 220 11.07 -21.08 -13.62
N SER A 221 12.12 -20.64 -14.32
CA SER A 221 12.04 -20.06 -15.66
C SER A 221 11.16 -18.81 -15.78
N VAL A 222 10.92 -18.11 -14.66
CA VAL A 222 10.20 -16.83 -14.62
C VAL A 222 11.20 -15.68 -14.52
N ALA A 223 11.35 -14.93 -15.63
CA ALA A 223 12.24 -13.77 -15.68
C ALA A 223 11.51 -12.49 -15.25
N TYR A 224 11.38 -12.25 -13.93
CA TYR A 224 10.68 -11.06 -13.41
C TYR A 224 11.28 -9.70 -13.84
N ASN A 225 12.57 -9.66 -14.20
CA ASN A 225 13.22 -8.44 -14.70
C ASN A 225 12.99 -8.19 -16.20
N SER A 226 12.23 -9.04 -16.89
CA SER A 226 11.95 -8.92 -18.33
C SER A 226 10.90 -7.86 -18.65
N LYS A 227 10.74 -7.59 -19.95
CA LYS A 227 9.66 -6.73 -20.49
C LYS A 227 8.27 -7.25 -20.15
N GLN A 228 8.11 -8.57 -20.05
CA GLN A 228 6.84 -9.20 -19.70
C GLN A 228 6.42 -8.85 -18.27
N TYR A 229 7.35 -8.58 -17.37
CA TYR A 229 7.05 -8.28 -15.97
C TYR A 229 7.40 -6.83 -15.61
N TYR A 230 8.61 -6.56 -15.11
CA TYR A 230 8.88 -5.30 -14.43
C TYR A 230 9.84 -4.33 -15.15
N GLN A 231 10.28 -4.62 -16.37
CA GLN A 231 11.12 -3.66 -17.12
C GLN A 231 10.40 -2.33 -17.37
N SER A 232 9.11 -2.35 -17.70
CA SER A 232 8.30 -1.14 -17.90
C SER A 232 8.20 -0.30 -16.63
N TRP A 233 8.08 -0.94 -15.46
CA TRP A 233 8.07 -0.23 -14.17
C TRP A 233 9.39 0.53 -13.93
N GLN A 234 10.53 -0.07 -14.27
CA GLN A 234 11.83 0.60 -14.21
C GLN A 234 11.94 1.75 -15.22
N GLN A 235 11.40 1.58 -16.43
CA GLN A 235 11.36 2.64 -17.44
C GLN A 235 10.53 3.84 -16.95
N TYR A 236 9.37 3.58 -16.33
CA TYR A 236 8.53 4.61 -15.74
C TYR A 236 9.26 5.41 -14.64
N ILE A 237 9.95 4.72 -13.72
CA ILE A 237 10.78 5.38 -12.69
C ILE A 237 11.81 6.32 -13.34
N ARG A 238 12.51 5.86 -14.39
CA ARG A 238 13.50 6.69 -15.11
C ARG A 238 12.84 7.88 -15.82
N LYS A 239 11.67 7.68 -16.44
CA LYS A 239 10.90 8.76 -17.07
C LYS A 239 10.51 9.82 -16.06
N LEU A 240 10.02 9.42 -14.89
CA LEU A 240 9.76 10.34 -13.80
C LEU A 240 11.04 11.08 -13.42
N GLN A 241 12.12 10.38 -13.06
CA GLN A 241 13.41 10.94 -12.64
C GLN A 241 13.94 12.01 -13.60
N ARG A 242 13.83 11.77 -14.91
CA ARG A 242 14.31 12.68 -15.96
C ARG A 242 13.30 13.72 -16.42
N SER A 243 12.06 13.68 -15.93
CA SER A 243 11.00 14.59 -16.36
C SER A 243 11.30 16.04 -15.97
N THR A 244 11.13 16.93 -16.93
CA THR A 244 11.20 18.39 -16.77
C THR A 244 9.81 19.03 -16.63
N LEU A 245 8.75 18.22 -16.54
CA LEU A 245 7.39 18.73 -16.40
C LEU A 245 7.25 19.57 -15.12
N PRO A 246 6.66 20.78 -15.18
CA PRO A 246 6.49 21.64 -14.01
C PRO A 246 5.82 20.93 -12.83
N ALA A 247 4.82 20.08 -13.08
CA ALA A 247 4.15 19.32 -12.01
C ALA A 247 5.10 18.34 -11.29
N VAL A 248 5.99 17.65 -12.03
CA VAL A 248 6.97 16.72 -11.44
C VAL A 248 8.04 17.49 -10.65
N LEU A 249 8.57 18.57 -11.22
CA LEU A 249 9.58 19.42 -10.59
C LEU A 249 9.05 20.08 -9.31
N SER A 250 7.87 20.70 -9.38
CA SER A 250 7.20 21.27 -8.21
C SER A 250 6.96 20.23 -7.13
N LYS A 251 6.59 19.00 -7.50
CA LYS A 251 6.36 17.95 -6.51
C LYS A 251 7.64 17.52 -5.80
N ARG A 252 8.77 17.47 -6.50
CA ARG A 252 10.09 17.25 -5.90
C ARG A 252 10.44 18.34 -4.91
N ALA A 253 10.29 19.59 -5.32
CA ALA A 253 10.62 20.74 -4.48
C ALA A 253 9.77 20.76 -3.20
N ILE A 254 8.44 20.62 -3.32
CA ILE A 254 7.52 20.60 -2.17
C ILE A 254 7.85 19.45 -1.21
N LEU A 255 8.12 18.25 -1.73
CA LEU A 255 8.39 17.10 -0.86
C LEU A 255 9.76 17.23 -0.17
N ALA A 256 10.79 17.72 -0.88
CA ALA A 256 12.09 18.01 -0.31
C ALA A 256 11.97 19.05 0.82
N TRP A 257 11.29 20.17 0.56
CA TRP A 257 11.02 21.21 1.55
C TRP A 257 10.25 20.66 2.75
N TYR A 258 9.19 19.88 2.53
CA TYR A 258 8.41 19.28 3.61
C TYR A 258 9.30 18.42 4.51
N TRP A 259 10.10 17.51 3.96
CA TRP A 259 10.96 16.64 4.77
C TRP A 259 12.12 17.36 5.45
N GLN A 260 12.61 18.45 4.87
CA GLN A 260 13.65 19.29 5.48
C GLN A 260 13.12 20.16 6.63
N THR A 261 11.84 20.53 6.62
CA THR A 261 11.26 21.49 7.59
C THR A 261 10.39 20.85 8.66
N LEU A 262 9.39 20.05 8.25
CA LEU A 262 8.31 19.60 9.13
C LEU A 262 8.14 18.08 9.16
N GLY A 263 8.41 17.42 8.03
CA GLY A 263 8.06 16.02 7.79
C GLY A 263 8.79 15.05 8.71
N THR A 264 10.07 15.28 9.02
CA THR A 264 10.82 14.46 9.98
C THR A 264 10.23 14.56 11.39
N SER A 265 9.87 15.77 11.83
CA SER A 265 9.25 16.03 13.14
C SER A 265 7.86 15.41 13.29
N PHE A 266 7.04 15.45 12.23
CA PHE A 266 5.71 14.83 12.21
C PHE A 266 5.76 13.30 12.04
N ALA A 267 6.62 12.78 11.17
CA ALA A 267 6.68 11.35 10.87
C ALA A 267 7.29 10.50 11.98
N HIS A 268 8.07 11.09 12.90
CA HIS A 268 8.69 10.37 14.00
C HIS A 268 7.97 10.56 15.35
N GLY A 269 6.88 11.33 15.43
CA GLY A 269 6.11 11.52 16.67
C GLY A 269 6.90 12.08 17.87
N LYS A 270 8.18 12.44 17.68
CA LYS A 270 9.11 12.85 18.74
C LYS A 270 9.16 14.37 18.93
N GLY A 271 8.56 15.15 18.03
CA GLY A 271 8.48 16.60 18.17
C GLY A 271 7.28 17.07 19.01
N LEU A 272 7.50 18.11 19.82
CA LEU A 272 6.48 18.81 20.63
C LEU A 272 5.20 19.13 19.83
N LEU A 273 5.34 19.59 18.57
CA LEU A 273 4.20 19.90 17.70
C LEU A 273 3.37 18.68 17.29
N GLY A 274 4.01 17.53 17.05
CA GLY A 274 3.30 16.30 16.71
C GLY A 274 2.43 15.83 17.88
N LYS A 275 2.98 15.86 19.09
CA LYS A 275 2.24 15.56 20.32
C LYS A 275 1.14 16.59 20.61
N ALA A 276 1.39 17.87 20.34
CA ALA A 276 0.41 18.93 20.55
C ALA A 276 -0.78 18.81 19.58
N ILE A 277 -0.56 18.55 18.30
CA ILE A 277 -1.63 18.42 17.30
C ILE A 277 -2.43 17.13 17.50
N PHE A 278 -1.78 16.00 17.80
CA PHE A 278 -2.49 14.77 18.16
C PHE A 278 -3.22 14.87 19.51
N GLY A 279 -2.62 15.58 20.47
CA GLY A 279 -3.29 15.91 21.74
C GLY A 279 -4.54 16.76 21.50
N LEU A 280 -4.45 17.78 20.64
CA LEU A 280 -5.59 18.64 20.29
C LEU A 280 -6.68 17.85 19.57
N TYR A 281 -6.31 17.01 18.60
CA TYR A 281 -7.25 16.16 17.87
C TYR A 281 -8.00 15.21 18.82
N ASN A 282 -7.28 14.51 19.70
CA ASN A 282 -7.88 13.62 20.69
C ASN A 282 -8.77 14.36 21.70
N THR A 283 -8.43 15.60 22.05
CA THR A 283 -9.25 16.44 22.95
C THR A 283 -10.53 16.91 22.27
N LEU A 284 -10.44 17.31 21.01
CA LEU A 284 -11.57 17.77 20.21
C LEU A 284 -12.53 16.64 19.84
N THR A 285 -12.03 15.44 19.56
CA THR A 285 -12.87 14.27 19.23
C THR A 285 -13.46 13.60 20.46
N ARG A 286 -12.90 13.79 21.66
CA ARG A 286 -13.48 13.28 22.92
C ARG A 286 -14.62 14.13 23.46
N ASN A 287 -14.69 15.41 23.10
CA ASN A 287 -15.76 16.32 23.54
C ASN A 287 -16.98 16.34 22.60
N GLN A 288 -17.07 15.42 21.63
CA GLN A 288 -18.23 15.23 20.75
C GLN A 288 -18.90 13.85 20.92
N LEU A 289 -18.66 13.17 22.06
CA LEU A 289 -19.40 11.97 22.50
C LEU A 289 -20.04 12.23 23.85
#